data_AF-A0A930WID8-F1
#
_entry.id   AF-A0A930WID8-F1
#
_cell.length_a   1.000
_cell.length_b   1.000
_cell.length_c   1.000
_cell.angle_alpha   90.00
_cell.angle_beta   90.00
_cell.angle_gamma   90.00
#
_symmetry.space_group_name_H-M   'P 1'
#
loop_
_entity.id
_entity.type
_entity.pdbx_description
1 polymer ?
#
loop_
_entity_poly.entity_id
_entity_poly.type
_entity_poly.pdbx_seq_one_letter_code
_entity_poly.pdbx_strand_id
1 'polypeptide(L)'
;FSVKAAGDVEIKGMIGGAEVEGRNVIVHGGIRGMNVGKIHAREDVSIAFVENANITAGRDIFVNDVVLHSVMRAGHHVTVEGQRGFITGGSVGAGESIRAKILGNNFYVQTNINVGIDPNLKHKYDNLLKEYQAADKQLTQVRLALETLKKQPLMSLSERRREQLAELTHVQFPLATKIKRMKDELEEMREELEQMKNGSVEASDTIFPGVNIIISGVKKTVDSELRRAKLQVLEGEVVTGIL
;
A
#
# COMPACT_ATOMS: atom_id res chain seq x y z
N PHE A 1 -17.87 -13.25 5.90
CA PHE A 1 -18.54 -12.41 6.91
C PHE A 1 -18.01 -10.99 6.77
N SER A 2 -18.86 -9.97 6.86
CA SER A 2 -18.44 -8.57 6.72
C SER A 2 -19.19 -7.68 7.72
N VAL A 3 -18.49 -6.74 8.35
CA VAL A 3 -19.03 -5.72 9.25
C VAL A 3 -18.61 -4.37 8.73
N LYS A 4 -19.56 -3.46 8.52
CA LYS A 4 -19.30 -2.10 8.07
C LYS A 4 -20.08 -1.12 8.92
N ALA A 5 -19.39 -0.13 9.47
CA ALA A 5 -20.00 0.95 10.23
C ALA A 5 -19.45 2.31 9.78
N ALA A 6 -20.29 3.35 9.86
CA ALA A 6 -19.84 4.72 9.66
C ALA A 6 -19.06 5.26 10.88
N GLY A 7 -19.38 4.74 12.07
CA GLY A 7 -18.68 5.04 13.32
C GLY A 7 -17.62 4.00 13.65
N ASP A 8 -17.28 3.90 14.93
CA ASP A 8 -16.26 2.97 15.40
C ASP A 8 -16.81 1.53 15.49
N VAL A 9 -15.92 0.56 15.29
CA VAL A 9 -16.22 -0.86 15.42
C VAL A 9 -15.38 -1.44 16.56
N GLU A 10 -16.05 -2.02 17.54
CA GLU A 10 -15.40 -2.73 18.65
C GLU A 10 -15.73 -4.22 18.61
N ILE A 11 -14.70 -5.07 18.58
CA ILE A 11 -14.81 -6.53 18.55
C ILE A 11 -14.10 -7.09 19.77
N LYS A 12 -14.88 -7.70 20.67
CA LYS A 12 -14.34 -8.28 21.92
C LYS A 12 -13.61 -9.62 21.72
N GLY A 13 -13.85 -10.30 20.60
CA GLY A 13 -13.31 -11.63 20.30
C GLY A 13 -12.22 -11.63 19.23
N MET A 14 -12.02 -12.79 18.60
CA MET A 14 -11.13 -12.94 17.45
C MET A 14 -11.88 -12.81 16.13
N ILE A 15 -11.18 -12.33 15.10
CA ILE A 15 -11.68 -12.28 13.73
C ILE A 15 -11.09 -13.46 12.95
N GLY A 16 -11.94 -14.32 12.39
CA GLY A 16 -11.54 -15.39 11.47
C GLY A 16 -11.96 -15.06 10.04
N GLY A 17 -11.01 -14.72 9.17
CA GLY A 17 -11.23 -14.56 7.73
C GLY A 17 -12.39 -13.64 7.33
N ALA A 18 -12.54 -12.49 7.98
CA ALA A 18 -13.63 -11.54 7.73
C ALA A 18 -13.13 -10.16 7.29
N GLU A 19 -14.06 -9.36 6.77
CA GLU A 19 -13.83 -7.97 6.39
C GLU A 19 -14.49 -7.02 7.39
N VAL A 20 -13.73 -6.09 7.95
CA VAL A 20 -14.21 -5.12 8.94
C VAL A 20 -13.86 -3.71 8.47
N GLU A 21 -14.86 -2.84 8.44
CA GLU A 21 -14.74 -1.44 8.03
C GLU A 21 -15.36 -0.51 9.06
N GLY A 22 -14.63 0.53 9.49
CA GLY A 22 -15.10 1.50 10.48
C GLY A 22 -14.34 2.83 10.42
N ARG A 23 -14.75 3.80 11.24
CA ARG A 23 -13.93 4.99 11.52
C ARG A 23 -12.67 4.58 12.27
N ASN A 24 -12.83 4.07 13.49
CA ASN A 24 -11.80 3.33 14.22
C ASN A 24 -12.20 1.86 14.34
N VAL A 25 -11.21 0.96 14.37
CA VAL A 25 -11.45 -0.47 14.57
C VAL A 25 -10.64 -0.98 15.77
N ILE A 26 -11.33 -1.40 16.81
CA ILE A 26 -10.74 -1.94 18.04
C ILE A 26 -11.07 -3.42 18.13
N VAL A 27 -10.04 -4.25 18.18
CA VAL A 27 -10.17 -5.71 18.29
C VAL A 27 -9.40 -6.14 19.54
N HIS A 28 -10.12 -6.49 20.59
CA HIS A 28 -9.51 -6.93 21.86
C HIS A 28 -8.77 -8.25 21.72
N GLY A 29 -9.25 -9.12 20.83
CA GLY A 29 -8.52 -10.30 20.39
C GLY A 29 -7.57 -9.98 19.23
N GLY A 30 -7.42 -10.92 18.31
CA GLY A 30 -6.66 -10.69 17.08
C GLY A 30 -7.37 -11.19 15.85
N ILE A 31 -6.68 -11.10 14.73
CA ILE A 31 -7.15 -11.57 13.43
C ILE A 31 -6.31 -12.72 12.93
N ARG A 32 -6.98 -13.82 12.61
CA ARG A 32 -6.45 -14.88 11.74
C ARG A 32 -7.12 -14.75 10.39
N GLY A 33 -6.45 -14.05 9.48
CA GLY A 33 -7.03 -13.66 8.22
C GLY A 33 -7.17 -14.80 7.22
N MET A 34 -6.38 -15.88 7.34
CA MET A 34 -6.34 -16.97 6.36
C MET A 34 -6.20 -16.44 4.91
N ASN A 35 -5.45 -15.34 4.73
CA ASN A 35 -5.27 -14.59 3.48
C ASN A 35 -6.53 -13.91 2.90
N VAL A 36 -7.67 -13.96 3.60
CA VAL A 36 -8.92 -13.29 3.20
C VAL A 36 -9.33 -12.17 4.16
N GLY A 37 -8.79 -12.17 5.39
CA GLY A 37 -9.10 -11.20 6.43
C GLY A 37 -8.62 -9.79 6.07
N LYS A 38 -9.53 -8.82 6.19
CA LYS A 38 -9.28 -7.41 5.87
C LYS A 38 -9.82 -6.52 6.98
N ILE A 39 -9.02 -5.57 7.43
CA ILE A 39 -9.47 -4.50 8.32
C ILE A 39 -9.16 -3.16 7.63
N HIS A 40 -10.18 -2.32 7.53
CA HIS A 40 -10.05 -0.95 7.02
C HIS A 40 -10.60 0.04 8.05
N ALA A 41 -9.74 0.89 8.57
CA ALA A 41 -10.12 2.01 9.41
C ALA A 41 -9.81 3.33 8.69
N ARG A 42 -10.74 4.29 8.77
CA ARG A 42 -10.48 5.65 8.27
C ARG A 42 -9.48 6.40 9.14
N GLU A 43 -9.50 6.12 10.43
CA GLU A 43 -8.58 6.66 11.43
C GLU A 43 -7.65 5.53 11.89
N ASP A 44 -7.88 4.97 13.08
CA ASP A 44 -6.93 4.08 13.74
C ASP A 44 -7.41 2.62 13.82
N VAL A 45 -6.44 1.69 13.91
CA VAL A 45 -6.68 0.29 14.27
C VAL A 45 -5.94 -0.03 15.56
N SER A 46 -6.64 -0.64 16.52
CA SER A 46 -6.02 -1.26 17.71
C SER A 46 -6.37 -2.74 17.75
N ILE A 47 -5.36 -3.61 17.81
CA ILE A 47 -5.55 -5.06 17.72
C ILE A 47 -4.51 -5.82 18.55
N ALA A 48 -4.86 -6.95 19.17
CA ALA A 48 -3.87 -7.68 19.98
C ALA A 48 -2.84 -8.41 19.13
N PHE A 49 -3.25 -9.18 18.13
CA PHE A 49 -2.34 -9.90 17.23
C PHE A 49 -2.87 -9.96 15.80
N VAL A 50 -1.96 -10.06 14.84
CA VAL A 50 -2.28 -10.07 13.40
C VAL A 50 -1.57 -11.23 12.72
N GLU A 51 -2.34 -12.09 12.05
CA GLU A 51 -1.81 -13.27 11.35
C GLU A 51 -2.48 -13.44 9.98
N ASN A 52 -1.68 -13.52 8.91
CA ASN A 52 -2.14 -13.73 7.53
C ASN A 52 -3.30 -12.81 7.11
N ALA A 53 -3.20 -11.52 7.42
CA ALA A 53 -4.26 -10.53 7.20
C ALA A 53 -3.76 -9.26 6.50
N ASN A 54 -4.70 -8.49 5.94
CA ASN A 54 -4.44 -7.16 5.39
C ASN A 54 -5.09 -6.10 6.28
N ILE A 55 -4.31 -5.18 6.84
CA ILE A 55 -4.81 -4.09 7.68
C ILE A 55 -4.44 -2.75 7.04
N THR A 56 -5.40 -1.84 7.00
CA THR A 56 -5.21 -0.49 6.50
C THR A 56 -5.85 0.50 7.45
N ALA A 57 -5.09 1.51 7.86
CA ALA A 57 -5.52 2.62 8.70
C ALA A 57 -5.15 3.94 8.02
N GLY A 58 -6.04 4.93 8.09
CA GLY A 58 -5.74 6.27 7.58
C GLY A 58 -4.76 7.05 8.46
N ARG A 59 -4.67 6.69 9.75
CA ARG A 59 -3.70 7.22 10.71
C ARG A 59 -2.83 6.10 11.25
N ASP A 60 -3.10 5.59 12.44
CA ASP A 60 -2.18 4.72 13.18
C ASP A 60 -2.66 3.27 13.29
N ILE A 61 -1.71 2.34 13.39
CA ILE A 61 -1.98 0.94 13.75
C ILE A 61 -1.21 0.56 15.00
N PHE A 62 -1.95 0.16 16.04
CA PHE A 62 -1.43 -0.35 17.30
C PHE A 62 -1.64 -1.86 17.39
N VAL A 63 -0.55 -2.61 17.55
CA VAL A 63 -0.58 -4.06 17.75
C VAL A 63 0.02 -4.40 19.11
N ASN A 64 -0.76 -5.03 19.98
CA ASN A 64 -0.36 -5.25 21.38
C ASN A 64 0.48 -6.51 21.63
N ASP A 65 0.85 -7.27 20.58
CA ASP A 65 1.61 -8.52 20.72
C ASP A 65 2.49 -8.82 19.50
N VAL A 66 1.93 -9.36 18.41
CA VAL A 66 2.71 -9.83 17.25
C VAL A 66 2.03 -9.60 15.92
N VAL A 67 2.86 -9.43 14.88
CA VAL A 67 2.45 -9.38 13.47
C VAL A 67 3.15 -10.51 12.70
N LEU A 68 2.36 -11.37 12.07
CA LEU A 68 2.83 -12.58 11.38
C LEU A 68 2.31 -12.61 9.94
N HIS A 69 3.22 -12.67 8.97
CA HIS A 69 2.92 -12.91 7.55
C HIS A 69 1.79 -12.02 7.01
N SER A 70 1.79 -10.74 7.39
CA SER A 70 0.68 -9.82 7.13
C SER A 70 1.11 -8.60 6.33
N VAL A 71 0.14 -7.93 5.73
CA VAL A 71 0.35 -6.66 5.04
C VAL A 71 -0.36 -5.57 5.81
N MET A 72 0.38 -4.56 6.25
CA MET A 72 -0.14 -3.45 7.05
C MET A 72 0.25 -2.11 6.45
N ARG A 73 -0.70 -1.17 6.43
CA ARG A 73 -0.48 0.19 5.92
C ARG A 73 -1.12 1.19 6.86
N ALA A 74 -0.31 2.07 7.43
CA ALA A 74 -0.74 3.17 8.27
C ALA A 74 -0.38 4.50 7.61
N GLY A 75 -1.21 5.52 7.76
CA GLY A 75 -0.91 6.86 7.27
C GLY A 75 0.25 7.51 8.04
N HIS A 76 0.35 7.32 9.36
CA HIS A 76 1.42 7.91 10.17
C HIS A 76 2.30 6.85 10.83
N HIS A 77 1.79 6.11 11.83
CA HIS A 77 2.62 5.22 12.65
C HIS A 77 2.11 3.77 12.68
N VAL A 78 3.05 2.83 12.75
CA VAL A 78 2.76 1.45 13.21
C VAL A 78 3.55 1.18 14.47
N THR A 79 2.86 0.81 15.54
CA THR A 79 3.45 0.48 16.83
C THR A 79 3.10 -0.95 17.21
N VAL A 80 4.12 -1.79 17.34
CA VAL A 80 3.98 -3.18 17.77
C VAL A 80 4.65 -3.33 19.13
N GLU A 81 3.89 -3.01 20.17
CA GLU A 81 4.35 -2.94 21.56
C GLU A 81 3.54 -3.93 22.39
N GLY A 82 4.21 -4.94 22.92
CA GLY A 82 3.60 -6.05 23.62
C GLY A 82 4.64 -6.87 24.36
N GLN A 83 4.21 -7.95 25.01
CA GLN A 83 5.15 -8.85 25.69
C GLN A 83 6.21 -9.40 24.72
N ARG A 84 5.75 -9.80 23.52
CA ARG A 84 6.61 -10.30 22.43
C ARG A 84 7.05 -9.18 21.48
N GLY A 85 6.11 -8.35 21.02
CA GLY A 85 6.39 -7.11 20.29
C GLY A 85 7.12 -7.27 18.97
N PHE A 86 6.91 -8.38 18.24
CA PHE A 86 7.70 -8.67 17.04
C PHE A 86 6.88 -8.67 15.74
N ILE A 87 7.54 -8.25 14.66
CA ILE A 87 7.02 -8.28 13.29
C ILE A 87 7.83 -9.33 12.52
N THR A 88 7.17 -10.32 11.91
CA THR A 88 7.83 -11.35 11.12
C THR A 88 7.02 -11.70 9.89
N GLY A 89 7.66 -11.59 8.71
CA GLY A 89 7.06 -11.95 7.44
C GLY A 89 6.05 -10.93 6.94
N GLY A 90 6.01 -10.76 5.62
CA GLY A 90 5.07 -9.84 4.95
C GLY A 90 5.65 -8.44 4.75
N SER A 91 4.78 -7.43 4.82
CA SER A 91 5.12 -6.04 4.51
C SER A 91 4.37 -5.07 5.41
N VAL A 92 5.11 -4.25 6.16
CA VAL A 92 4.56 -3.22 7.04
C VAL A 92 5.03 -1.86 6.54
N GLY A 93 4.07 -0.98 6.24
CA GLY A 93 4.31 0.38 5.78
C GLY A 93 3.68 1.41 6.70
N ALA A 94 4.36 2.53 6.91
CA ALA A 94 3.84 3.70 7.63
C ALA A 94 4.34 5.00 6.98
N GLY A 95 3.58 6.09 7.03
CA GLY A 95 4.07 7.36 6.49
C GLY A 95 5.27 7.92 7.25
N GLU A 96 5.28 7.81 8.57
CA GLU A 96 6.27 8.45 9.43
C GLU A 96 7.17 7.44 10.15
N SER A 97 6.60 6.50 10.91
CA SER A 97 7.45 5.59 11.68
C SER A 97 6.87 4.20 11.93
N ILE A 98 7.79 3.25 12.07
CA ILE A 98 7.48 1.89 12.50
C ILE A 98 8.31 1.60 13.75
N ARG A 99 7.64 1.26 14.84
CA ARG A 99 8.27 0.86 16.09
C ARG A 99 7.84 -0.55 16.48
N ALA A 100 8.81 -1.38 16.81
CA ALA A 100 8.57 -2.71 17.37
C ALA A 100 9.63 -3.03 18.42
N LYS A 101 9.44 -4.11 19.18
CA LYS A 101 10.52 -4.67 20.00
C LYS A 101 11.52 -5.42 19.12
N ILE A 102 11.01 -6.26 18.23
CA ILE A 102 11.82 -7.10 17.33
C ILE A 102 11.31 -7.00 15.89
N LEU A 103 12.24 -6.89 14.94
CA LEU A 103 11.95 -6.96 13.51
C LEU A 103 12.63 -8.19 12.91
N GLY A 104 11.85 -9.05 12.23
CA GLY A 104 12.31 -10.33 11.70
C GLY A 104 12.44 -11.43 12.76
N ASN A 105 13.14 -12.50 12.43
CA ASN A 105 13.40 -13.63 13.32
C ASN A 105 14.74 -14.33 13.00
N ASN A 106 15.16 -15.26 13.86
CA ASN A 106 16.41 -16.03 13.70
C ASN A 106 16.44 -16.95 12.47
N PHE A 107 15.29 -17.15 11.81
CA PHE A 107 15.19 -17.94 10.57
C PHE A 107 15.27 -17.05 9.33
N TYR A 108 15.55 -15.76 9.50
CA TYR A 108 15.72 -14.76 8.45
C TYR A 108 14.53 -14.72 7.48
N VAL A 109 13.32 -14.88 8.03
CA VAL A 109 12.09 -14.76 7.26
C VAL A 109 12.00 -13.35 6.70
N GLN A 110 11.88 -13.26 5.37
CA GLN A 110 11.85 -12.00 4.66
C GLN A 110 10.73 -11.10 5.20
N THR A 111 11.13 -9.96 5.75
CA THR A 111 10.23 -8.99 6.38
C THR A 111 10.52 -7.62 5.77
N ASN A 112 9.52 -6.99 5.16
CA ASN A 112 9.71 -5.71 4.48
C ASN A 112 9.10 -4.59 5.33
N ILE A 113 9.90 -3.57 5.61
CA ILE A 113 9.53 -2.41 6.43
C ILE A 113 9.71 -1.18 5.55
N ASN A 114 8.66 -0.37 5.40
CA ASN A 114 8.69 0.83 4.57
C ASN A 114 8.20 2.05 5.37
N VAL A 115 9.00 3.11 5.42
CA VAL A 115 8.64 4.37 6.08
C VAL A 115 9.06 5.60 5.27
N GLY A 116 8.51 6.75 5.63
CA GLY A 116 8.85 8.05 5.02
C GLY A 116 8.02 8.40 3.79
N ILE A 117 7.08 7.53 3.39
CA ILE A 117 6.11 7.75 2.32
C ILE A 117 4.80 7.10 2.76
N ASP A 118 3.67 7.81 2.67
CA ASP A 118 2.36 7.24 3.02
C ASP A 118 2.06 6.01 2.13
N PRO A 119 2.01 4.80 2.72
CA PRO A 119 1.74 3.58 1.98
C PRO A 119 0.34 3.54 1.37
N ASN A 120 -0.62 4.27 1.92
CA ASN A 120 -1.98 4.36 1.40
C ASN A 120 -2.03 5.18 0.12
N LEU A 121 -1.45 6.39 0.15
CA LEU A 121 -1.29 7.23 -1.03
C LEU A 121 -0.48 6.52 -2.10
N LYS A 122 0.65 5.91 -1.74
CA LYS A 122 1.49 5.16 -2.69
C LYS A 122 0.72 4.02 -3.35
N HIS A 123 -0.09 3.28 -2.59
CA HIS A 123 -0.91 2.22 -3.15
C HIS A 123 -2.00 2.74 -4.10
N LYS A 124 -2.63 3.88 -3.78
CA LYS A 124 -3.60 4.54 -4.68
C LYS A 124 -2.93 4.97 -5.98
N TYR A 125 -1.78 5.65 -5.87
CA TYR A 125 -0.96 6.06 -7.02
C TYR A 125 -0.60 4.88 -7.92
N ASP A 126 -0.08 3.78 -7.35
CA ASP A 126 0.34 2.61 -8.13
C ASP A 126 -0.85 1.94 -8.84
N ASN A 127 -2.05 1.96 -8.25
CA ASN A 127 -3.25 1.46 -8.91
C ASN A 127 -3.73 2.38 -10.02
N LEU A 128 -3.77 3.70 -9.79
CA LEU A 128 -4.16 4.67 -10.81
C LEU A 128 -3.18 4.66 -11.99
N LEU A 129 -1.88 4.51 -11.74
CA LEU A 129 -0.85 4.42 -12.77
C LEU A 129 -1.07 3.21 -13.68
N LYS A 130 -1.44 2.06 -13.12
CA LYS A 130 -1.78 0.86 -13.91
C LYS A 130 -3.04 1.09 -14.76
N GLU A 131 -4.06 1.73 -14.20
CA GLU A 131 -5.29 2.07 -14.94
C GLU A 131 -5.01 3.05 -16.10
N TYR A 132 -4.20 4.08 -15.83
CA TYR A 132 -3.74 5.03 -16.83
C TYR A 132 -3.00 4.32 -17.98
N GLN A 133 -2.03 3.46 -17.67
CA GLN A 133 -1.26 2.71 -18.68
C GLN A 133 -2.14 1.82 -19.55
N ALA A 134 -3.15 1.16 -18.93
CA ALA A 134 -4.11 0.34 -19.67
C ALA A 134 -4.98 1.20 -20.60
N ALA A 135 -5.49 2.34 -20.12
CA ALA A 135 -6.29 3.26 -20.90
C ALA A 135 -5.50 3.89 -22.06
N ASP A 136 -4.25 4.30 -21.82
CA ASP A 136 -3.38 4.90 -22.84
C ASP A 136 -3.03 3.90 -23.96
N LYS A 137 -2.77 2.63 -23.58
CA LYS A 137 -2.59 1.55 -24.56
C LYS A 137 -3.85 1.34 -25.40
N GLN A 138 -5.03 1.36 -24.78
CA GLN A 138 -6.31 1.25 -25.50
C GLN A 138 -6.52 2.44 -26.45
N LEU A 139 -6.24 3.68 -26.01
CA LEU A 139 -6.36 4.86 -26.87
C LEU A 139 -5.40 4.80 -28.06
N THR A 140 -4.18 4.30 -27.85
CA THR A 140 -3.20 4.09 -28.92
C THR A 140 -3.73 3.11 -29.97
N GLN A 141 -4.35 2.00 -29.55
CA GLN A 141 -4.98 1.04 -30.47
C GLN A 141 -6.16 1.66 -31.24
N VAL A 142 -7.02 2.41 -30.56
CA VAL A 142 -8.15 3.13 -31.19
C VAL A 142 -7.64 4.12 -32.24
N ARG A 143 -6.59 4.90 -31.93
CA ARG A 143 -5.98 5.85 -32.88
C ARG A 143 -5.42 5.15 -34.12
N LEU A 144 -4.68 4.06 -33.95
CA LEU A 144 -4.14 3.26 -35.07
C LEU A 144 -5.24 2.68 -35.96
N ALA A 145 -6.32 2.17 -35.36
CA ALA A 145 -7.47 1.66 -36.09
C ALA A 145 -8.18 2.77 -36.89
N LEU A 146 -8.39 3.94 -36.27
CA LEU A 146 -8.96 5.11 -36.94
C LEU A 146 -8.08 5.59 -38.09
N GLU A 147 -6.75 5.64 -37.92
CA GLU A 147 -5.83 6.01 -38.99
C GLU A 147 -5.89 5.04 -40.17
N THR A 148 -6.00 3.74 -39.90
CA THR A 148 -6.11 2.72 -40.95
C THR A 148 -7.43 2.85 -41.71
N LEU A 149 -8.55 3.07 -41.00
CA LEU A 149 -9.86 3.26 -41.62
C LEU A 149 -9.95 4.57 -42.41
N LYS A 150 -9.32 5.65 -41.94
CA LYS A 150 -9.30 6.97 -42.62
C LYS A 150 -8.43 7.00 -43.88
N LYS A 151 -7.49 6.07 -44.05
CA LYS A 151 -6.68 5.95 -45.28
C LYS A 151 -7.48 5.42 -46.48
N GLN A 152 -8.68 4.88 -46.27
CA GLN A 152 -9.57 4.41 -47.33
C GLN A 152 -10.66 5.47 -47.61
N PRO A 153 -11.01 5.74 -48.88
CA PRO A 153 -12.14 6.60 -49.21
C PRO A 153 -13.42 6.11 -48.51
N LEU A 154 -14.17 7.00 -47.86
CA LEU A 154 -15.43 6.64 -47.17
C LEU A 154 -16.44 5.88 -48.06
N MET A 155 -16.47 6.21 -49.35
CA MET A 155 -17.30 5.55 -50.37
C MET A 155 -16.87 4.09 -50.67
N SER A 156 -15.64 3.73 -50.33
CA SER A 156 -15.09 2.37 -50.53
C SER A 156 -15.18 1.49 -49.27
N LEU A 157 -15.67 2.04 -48.15
CA LEU A 157 -15.85 1.31 -46.90
C LEU A 157 -17.17 0.56 -46.87
N SER A 158 -17.12 -0.72 -46.46
CA SER A 158 -18.32 -1.49 -46.13
C SER A 158 -19.10 -0.82 -44.99
N GLU A 159 -20.40 -1.10 -44.91
CA GLU A 159 -21.29 -0.58 -43.86
C GLU A 159 -20.75 -0.86 -42.45
N ARG A 160 -20.34 -2.11 -42.20
CA ARG A 160 -19.67 -2.53 -40.96
C ARG A 160 -18.42 -1.70 -40.62
N ARG A 161 -17.60 -1.32 -41.61
CA ARG A 161 -16.40 -0.48 -41.36
C ARG A 161 -16.76 0.98 -41.08
N ARG A 162 -17.85 1.49 -41.65
CA ARG A 162 -18.36 2.84 -41.36
C ARG A 162 -18.93 2.92 -39.94
N GLU A 163 -19.66 1.90 -39.50
CA GLU A 163 -20.12 1.76 -38.11
C GLU A 163 -18.94 1.71 -37.13
N GLN A 164 -17.93 0.88 -37.41
CA GLN A 164 -16.71 0.81 -36.60
C GLN A 164 -15.97 2.15 -36.53
N LEU A 165 -15.90 2.91 -37.62
CA LEU A 165 -15.29 4.24 -37.63
C LEU A 165 -16.05 5.21 -36.72
N ALA A 166 -17.38 5.20 -36.77
CA ALA A 166 -18.23 6.04 -35.94
C ALA A 166 -18.09 5.66 -34.45
N GLU A 167 -18.12 4.37 -34.13
CA GLU A 167 -17.95 3.85 -32.77
C GLU A 167 -16.58 4.22 -32.19
N LEU A 168 -15.49 3.95 -32.93
CA LEU A 168 -14.13 4.27 -32.49
C LEU A 168 -13.93 5.78 -32.30
N THR A 169 -14.54 6.61 -33.16
CA THR A 169 -14.49 8.08 -33.02
C THR A 169 -15.26 8.53 -31.77
N HIS A 170 -16.40 7.90 -31.49
CA HIS A 170 -17.19 8.19 -30.30
C HIS A 170 -16.47 7.79 -29.00
N VAL A 171 -15.74 6.67 -29.00
CA VAL A 171 -14.97 6.17 -27.85
C VAL A 171 -13.66 6.95 -27.64
N GLN A 172 -13.05 7.47 -28.70
CA GLN A 172 -11.76 8.16 -28.64
C GLN A 172 -11.79 9.37 -27.69
N PHE A 173 -12.81 10.23 -27.80
CA PHE A 173 -12.85 11.49 -27.03
C PHE A 173 -13.04 11.27 -25.53
N PRO A 174 -14.03 10.48 -25.05
CA PRO A 174 -14.17 10.18 -23.62
C PRO A 174 -12.94 9.50 -23.03
N LEU A 175 -12.31 8.58 -23.77
CA LEU A 175 -11.11 7.90 -23.32
C LEU A 175 -9.94 8.86 -23.18
N ALA A 176 -9.73 9.77 -24.15
CA ALA A 176 -8.71 10.80 -24.06
C ALA A 176 -8.95 11.77 -22.89
N THR A 177 -10.21 12.16 -22.64
CA THR A 177 -10.56 12.98 -21.47
C THR A 177 -10.28 12.25 -20.16
N LYS A 178 -10.61 10.95 -20.06
CA LYS A 178 -10.31 10.12 -18.88
C LYS A 178 -8.81 10.04 -18.63
N ILE A 179 -8.01 9.77 -19.66
CA ILE A 179 -6.54 9.72 -19.57
C ILE A 179 -5.96 11.04 -19.10
N LYS A 180 -6.47 12.17 -19.62
CA LYS A 180 -6.03 13.50 -19.17
C LYS A 180 -6.28 13.67 -17.67
N ARG A 181 -7.48 13.37 -17.19
CA ARG A 181 -7.83 13.46 -15.76
C ARG A 181 -6.93 12.58 -14.89
N MET A 182 -6.74 11.32 -15.30
CA MET A 182 -5.86 10.39 -14.58
C MET A 182 -4.42 10.89 -14.52
N LYS A 183 -3.94 11.52 -15.61
CA LYS A 183 -2.59 12.10 -15.66
C LYS A 183 -2.44 13.28 -14.70
N ASP A 184 -3.42 14.18 -14.69
CA ASP A 184 -3.43 15.34 -13.79
C ASP A 184 -3.43 14.87 -12.32
N GLU A 185 -4.29 13.89 -11.98
CA GLU A 185 -4.37 13.30 -10.63
C GLU A 185 -3.08 12.54 -10.22
N LEU A 186 -2.42 11.87 -11.18
CA LEU A 186 -1.13 11.20 -10.93
C LEU A 186 -0.03 12.21 -10.60
N GLU A 187 0.03 13.36 -11.28
CA GLU A 187 1.03 14.40 -10.97
C GLU A 187 0.76 15.00 -9.59
N GLU A 188 -0.50 15.30 -9.24
CA GLU A 188 -0.87 15.80 -7.90
C GLU A 188 -0.43 14.81 -6.79
N MET A 189 -0.77 13.52 -6.94
CA MET A 189 -0.35 12.50 -5.98
C MET A 189 1.17 12.34 -5.92
N ARG A 190 1.86 12.50 -7.05
CA ARG A 190 3.32 12.39 -7.11
C ARG A 190 3.99 13.52 -6.34
N GLU A 191 3.52 14.75 -6.53
CA GLU A 191 4.01 15.90 -5.77
C GLU A 191 3.82 15.70 -4.26
N GLU A 192 2.66 15.18 -3.84
CA GLU A 192 2.38 14.85 -2.44
C GLU A 192 3.34 13.77 -1.90
N LEU A 193 3.59 12.70 -2.66
CA LEU A 193 4.55 11.66 -2.29
C LEU A 193 5.99 12.17 -2.19
N GLU A 194 6.40 13.13 -3.03
CA GLU A 194 7.76 13.71 -3.03
C GLU A 194 8.01 14.67 -1.85
N GLN A 195 6.96 15.21 -1.23
CA GLN A 195 7.06 16.05 -0.03
C GLN A 195 7.35 15.23 1.23
N MET A 196 7.03 13.94 1.24
CA MET A 196 7.28 13.05 2.37
C MET A 196 8.74 12.60 2.36
N LYS A 197 9.52 13.05 3.36
CA LYS A 197 10.99 12.84 3.36
C LYS A 197 11.53 12.22 4.64
N ASN A 198 10.77 12.25 5.73
CA ASN A 198 11.26 11.82 7.03
C ASN A 198 10.56 10.54 7.45
N GLY A 199 11.34 9.48 7.64
CA GLY A 199 10.88 8.21 8.17
C GLY A 199 11.83 7.66 9.23
N SER A 200 11.30 6.95 10.22
CA SER A 200 12.13 6.22 11.18
C SER A 200 11.66 4.79 11.41
N VAL A 201 12.62 3.90 11.62
CA VAL A 201 12.38 2.53 12.05
C VAL A 201 13.09 2.30 13.37
N GLU A 202 12.35 1.86 14.39
CA GLU A 202 12.86 1.66 15.74
C GLU A 202 12.60 0.21 16.19
N ALA A 203 13.66 -0.45 16.64
CA ALA A 203 13.61 -1.77 17.25
C ALA A 203 14.24 -1.72 18.65
N SER A 204 13.42 -1.81 19.69
CA SER A 204 13.89 -1.66 21.07
C SER A 204 14.74 -2.84 21.57
N ASP A 205 14.74 -3.97 20.87
CA ASP A 205 15.54 -5.15 21.18
C ASP A 205 16.46 -5.52 20.01
N THR A 206 15.91 -6.10 18.93
CA THR A 206 16.73 -6.67 17.85
C THR A 206 16.07 -6.54 16.46
N ILE A 207 16.86 -6.22 15.45
CA ILE A 207 16.53 -6.38 14.02
C ILE A 207 17.36 -7.52 13.47
N PHE A 208 16.69 -8.56 13.00
CA PHE A 208 17.36 -9.75 12.47
C PHE A 208 17.73 -9.61 10.99
N PRO A 209 18.71 -10.39 10.51
CA PRO A 209 18.95 -10.55 9.10
C PRO A 209 17.70 -10.98 8.33
N GLY A 210 17.61 -10.59 7.05
CA GLY A 210 16.43 -10.84 6.20
C GLY A 210 15.34 -9.77 6.30
N VAL A 211 15.50 -8.79 7.19
CA VAL A 211 14.68 -7.57 7.20
C VAL A 211 15.18 -6.62 6.10
N ASN A 212 14.28 -6.23 5.20
CA ASN A 212 14.52 -5.18 4.21
C ASN A 212 13.84 -3.90 4.68
N ILE A 213 14.62 -2.85 4.90
CA ILE A 213 14.13 -1.56 5.34
C ILE A 213 14.22 -0.59 4.17
N ILE A 214 13.12 0.10 3.88
CA ILE A 214 13.06 1.20 2.92
C ILE A 214 12.63 2.44 3.68
N ILE A 215 13.45 3.50 3.62
CA ILE A 215 13.15 4.79 4.23
C ILE A 215 13.23 5.83 3.13
N SER A 216 12.11 6.50 2.83
CA SER A 216 12.05 7.56 1.82
C SER A 216 12.64 7.14 0.46
N GLY A 217 12.43 5.88 0.06
CA GLY A 217 12.96 5.28 -1.17
C GLY A 217 14.38 4.71 -1.09
N VAL A 218 15.15 4.99 -0.04
CA VAL A 218 16.48 4.42 0.18
C VAL A 218 16.36 3.06 0.84
N LYS A 219 16.91 2.03 0.20
CA LYS A 219 16.83 0.64 0.66
C LYS A 219 18.07 0.24 1.45
N LYS A 220 17.86 -0.43 2.58
CA LYS A 220 18.89 -1.11 3.38
C LYS A 220 18.43 -2.54 3.70
N THR A 221 19.21 -3.51 3.29
CA THR A 221 19.04 -4.90 3.73
C THR A 221 19.84 -5.10 5.00
N VAL A 222 19.25 -5.77 6.00
CA VAL A 222 19.95 -6.13 7.23
C VAL A 222 20.61 -7.48 7.02
N ASP A 223 21.94 -7.50 7.08
CA ASP A 223 22.76 -8.70 6.86
C ASP A 223 23.32 -9.29 8.17
N SER A 224 23.30 -8.50 9.25
CA SER A 224 23.72 -8.90 10.60
C SER A 224 22.76 -8.36 11.65
N GLU A 225 22.70 -9.01 12.82
CA GLU A 225 21.81 -8.56 13.91
C GLU A 225 22.15 -7.14 14.36
N LEU A 226 21.14 -6.27 14.39
CA LEU A 226 21.25 -4.93 14.96
C LEU A 226 20.47 -4.89 16.27
N ARG A 227 21.14 -4.60 17.38
CA ARG A 227 20.50 -4.50 18.70
C ARG A 227 20.16 -3.06 19.05
N ARG A 228 19.00 -2.84 19.66
CA ARG A 228 18.51 -1.54 20.15
C ARG A 228 18.74 -0.45 19.11
N ALA A 229 18.18 -0.64 17.93
CA ALA A 229 18.55 0.14 16.76
C ALA A 229 17.45 1.13 16.35
N LYS A 230 17.87 2.32 15.96
CA LYS A 230 17.05 3.31 15.25
C LYS A 230 17.65 3.58 13.88
N LEU A 231 16.85 3.46 12.84
CA LEU A 231 17.27 3.70 11.46
C LEU A 231 16.52 4.90 10.91
N GLN A 232 17.27 5.80 10.27
CA GLN A 232 16.78 7.02 9.63
C GLN A 232 17.64 7.34 8.41
N VAL A 233 17.14 8.17 7.50
CA VAL A 233 17.93 8.68 6.38
C VAL A 233 18.61 9.98 6.79
N LEU A 234 19.94 10.02 6.66
CA LEU A 234 20.76 11.21 6.80
C LEU A 234 21.63 11.33 5.55
N GLU A 235 21.64 12.50 4.92
CA GLU A 235 22.44 12.77 3.70
C GLU A 235 22.22 11.78 2.54
N GLY A 236 21.03 11.17 2.47
CA GLY A 236 20.67 10.21 1.42
C GLY A 236 21.04 8.75 1.72
N GLU A 237 21.63 8.47 2.88
CA GLU A 237 21.98 7.12 3.33
C GLU A 237 21.20 6.71 4.59
N VAL A 238 20.92 5.41 4.72
CA VAL A 238 20.26 4.88 5.93
C VAL A 238 21.30 4.65 7.02
N VAL A 239 21.33 5.56 7.98
CA VAL A 239 22.19 5.52 9.16
C VAL A 239 21.52 4.73 10.29
N THR A 240 22.31 3.96 11.03
CA THR A 240 21.86 3.21 12.21
C THR A 240 22.41 3.89 13.47
N GLY A 241 21.52 4.38 14.33
CA GLY A 241 21.81 4.82 15.69
C GLY A 241 21.42 3.78 16.74
N ILE A 242 21.95 3.93 17.95
CA ILE A 242 21.60 3.09 19.11
C ILE A 242 20.53 3.83 19.95
N LEU A 243 19.49 3.10 20.38
CA LEU A 243 18.40 3.55 21.24
C LEU A 243 18.77 3.56 22.73
#